data_AF-A0A970W171-F1
#
_entry.id   AF-A0A970W171-F1
#
_cell.length_a   1.000
_cell.length_b   1.000
_cell.length_c   1.000
_cell.angle_alpha   90.00
_cell.angle_beta   90.00
_cell.angle_gamma   90.00
#
_symmetry.space_group_name_H-M   'P 1'
#
loop_
_entity.id
_entity.type
_entity.pdbx_description
1 polymer ?
#
loop_
_entity_poly.entity_id
_entity_poly.type
_entity_poly.pdbx_seq_one_letter_code
_entity_poly.pdbx_strand_id
1 'polypeptide(L)' 'MQALKDKIACEGRNLGSGILKADTFINHQVDTPLMMAAGRELARRFASAQPTKVLTAEISG' A
#
# COMPACT_ATOMS: atom_id res chain seq x y z
N MET A 1 7.22 5.20 2.78
CA MET A 1 7.69 4.59 4.05
C MET A 1 8.72 3.52 3.72
N GLN A 2 9.75 3.34 4.56
CA GLN A 2 10.87 2.44 4.24
C GLN A 2 10.41 0.98 4.16
N ALA A 3 9.57 0.52 5.09
CA ALA A 3 9.07 -0.86 5.11
C ALA A 3 8.37 -1.31 3.81
N LEU A 4 7.67 -0.42 3.10
CA LEU A 4 7.03 -0.73 1.81
C LEU A 4 8.07 -0.89 0.70
N LYS A 5 9.11 -0.03 0.72
CA LYS A 5 10.24 -0.17 -0.22
C LYS A 5 10.97 -1.50 0.03
N ASP A 6 11.20 -1.84 1.29
CA ASP A 6 11.83 -3.10 1.68
C ASP A 6 10.98 -4.30 1.26
N LYS A 7 9.65 -4.25 1.49
CA LYS A 7 8.73 -5.30 1.06
C LYS A 7 8.73 -5.50 -0.46
N ILE A 8 8.73 -4.40 -1.22
CA ILE A 8 8.85 -4.45 -2.69
C ILE A 8 10.20 -5.06 -3.10
N ALA A 9 11.30 -4.70 -2.45
CA ALA A 9 12.63 -5.22 -2.79
C ALA A 9 12.77 -6.71 -2.45
N CYS A 10 12.16 -7.17 -1.36
CA CYS A 10 12.26 -8.56 -0.90
C CYS A 10 11.26 -9.50 -1.58
N GLU A 11 10.02 -9.07 -1.78
CA GLU A 11 8.90 -9.93 -2.19
C GLU A 11 8.27 -9.50 -3.52
N GLY A 12 8.56 -8.29 -4.00
CA GLY A 12 8.05 -7.80 -5.27
C GLY A 12 8.70 -8.53 -6.46
N ARG A 13 7.88 -8.90 -7.44
CA ARG A 13 8.36 -9.53 -8.68
C ARG A 13 8.13 -8.62 -9.87
N ASN A 14 9.20 -8.20 -10.52
CA ASN A 14 9.13 -7.48 -11.80
C ASN A 14 8.73 -8.46 -12.91
N LEU A 15 7.56 -8.24 -13.53
CA LEU A 15 7.07 -9.05 -14.65
C LEU A 15 7.47 -8.47 -16.02
N GLY A 16 8.23 -7.38 -16.05
CA GLY A 16 8.55 -6.63 -17.26
C GLY A 16 7.46 -5.63 -17.62
N SER A 17 7.70 -4.84 -18.67
CA SER A 17 6.73 -3.88 -19.21
C SER A 17 6.15 -2.89 -18.18
N GLY A 18 6.93 -2.57 -17.14
CA GLY A 18 6.49 -1.67 -16.06
C GLY A 18 5.58 -2.30 -15.01
N ILE A 19 5.40 -3.63 -15.02
CA ILE A 19 4.50 -4.34 -14.10
C ILE A 19 5.26 -4.90 -12.91
N LEU A 20 4.89 -4.45 -11.71
CA LEU A 20 5.33 -5.01 -10.44
C LEU A 20 4.21 -5.88 -9.85
N LYS A 21 4.49 -7.17 -9.69
CA LYS A 21 3.61 -8.11 -8.97
C LYS A 21 3.87 -8.01 -7.47
N ALA A 22 2.83 -7.73 -6.69
CA ALA A 22 2.86 -7.46 -5.25
C ALA A 22 1.84 -8.32 -4.48
N ASP A 23 1.60 -9.54 -4.97
CA ASP A 23 0.48 -10.37 -4.53
C ASP A 23 0.63 -10.89 -3.11
N THR A 24 1.83 -10.99 -2.56
CA THR A 24 2.06 -11.53 -1.20
C THR A 24 1.80 -10.51 -0.10
N PHE A 25 1.60 -9.23 -0.42
CA PHE A 25 1.46 -8.18 0.59
C PHE A 25 0.46 -7.05 0.30
N ILE A 26 -0.04 -6.88 -0.94
CA ILE A 26 -1.08 -5.90 -1.28
C ILE A 26 -2.31 -6.57 -1.93
N ASN A 27 -2.12 -7.23 -3.08
CA ASN A 27 -3.25 -7.53 -3.96
C ASN A 27 -4.05 -8.79 -3.57
N HIS A 28 -3.40 -9.96 -3.56
CA HIS A 28 -4.08 -11.25 -3.29
C HIS A 28 -3.94 -11.70 -1.83
N GLN A 29 -2.80 -11.41 -1.22
CA GLN A 29 -2.57 -11.48 0.21
C GLN A 29 -2.28 -10.08 0.72
N VAL A 30 -2.76 -9.80 1.92
CA VAL A 30 -2.63 -8.48 2.55
C VAL A 30 -1.74 -8.61 3.78
N ASP A 31 -0.63 -7.87 3.79
CA ASP A 31 0.20 -7.70 4.97
C ASP A 31 -0.46 -6.64 5.89
N THR A 32 -1.15 -7.08 6.93
CA THR A 32 -1.95 -6.19 7.79
C THR A 32 -1.11 -5.17 8.56
N PRO A 33 0.07 -5.49 9.14
CA PRO A 33 0.96 -4.48 9.71
C PRO A 33 1.39 -3.41 8.69
N LEU A 34 1.76 -3.81 7.48
CA LEU A 34 2.19 -2.89 6.43
C LEU A 34 1.06 -1.94 6.01
N MET A 35 -0.15 -2.47 5.79
CA MET A 35 -1.32 -1.66 5.42
C MET A 35 -1.72 -0.69 6.53
N MET A 36 -1.69 -1.12 7.80
CA MET A 36 -1.94 -0.22 8.93
C MET A 36 -0.92 0.91 9.02
N ALA A 37 0.35 0.62 8.75
CA ALA A 37 1.40 1.65 8.71
C ALA A 37 1.21 2.60 7.52
N ALA A 38 0.81 2.10 6.36
CA ALA A 38 0.48 2.91 5.19
C ALA A 38 -0.73 3.84 5.47
N GLY A 39 -1.80 3.31 6.07
CA GLY A 39 -2.98 4.08 6.46
C GLY A 39 -2.65 5.20 7.46
N ARG A 40 -1.82 4.92 8.47
CA ARG A 40 -1.32 5.95 9.41
C ARG A 40 -0.53 7.05 8.70
N GLU A 41 0.32 6.70 7.74
CA GLU A 41 1.08 7.68 6.98
C GLU A 41 0.19 8.52 6.05
N LEU A 42 -0.85 7.94 5.44
CA LEU A 42 -1.86 8.68 4.70
C LEU A 42 -2.62 9.65 5.62
N ALA A 43 -3.14 9.16 6.75
CA ALA A 43 -3.84 10.01 7.73
C ALA A 43 -2.97 11.19 8.18
N ARG A 44 -1.68 10.95 8.47
CA ARG A 44 -0.72 12.01 8.84
C ARG A 44 -0.55 13.05 7.73
N ARG A 45 -0.44 12.64 6.48
CA ARG A 45 -0.25 13.54 5.33
C ARG A 45 -1.48 14.37 5.02
N PHE A 46 -2.67 13.80 5.21
CA PHE A 46 -3.95 14.47 4.93
C PHE A 46 -4.57 15.14 6.16
N ALA A 47 -3.92 15.10 7.33
CA ALA A 47 -4.46 15.63 8.58
C ALA A 47 -4.88 17.11 8.47
N SER A 48 -4.11 17.94 7.78
CA SER A 48 -4.42 19.36 7.60
C SER A 48 -5.68 19.62 6.75
N ALA A 49 -6.04 18.68 5.88
CA ALA A 49 -7.22 18.78 5.03
C ALA A 49 -8.51 18.42 5.76
N GLN A 50 -8.43 17.89 6.99
CA GLN A 50 -9.57 17.48 7.82
C GLN A 50 -10.61 16.67 7.03
N PRO A 51 -10.19 15.58 6.35
CA PRO A 51 -11.08 14.83 5.48
C PRO A 51 -12.24 14.21 6.28
N THR A 52 -13.45 14.36 5.78
CA THR A 52 -14.66 13.76 6.38
C THR A 52 -15.03 12.41 5.78
N LYS A 53 -14.38 12.02 4.68
CA LYS A 53 -14.65 10.79 3.95
C LYS A 53 -13.40 10.29 3.22
N VAL A 54 -13.26 8.98 3.13
CA VAL A 54 -12.31 8.29 2.27
C VAL A 54 -13.11 7.55 1.20
N LEU A 55 -12.76 7.73 -0.07
CA LEU A 55 -13.34 7.01 -1.20
C LEU A 55 -12.26 6.10 -1.78
N THR A 56 -12.60 4.83 -1.96
CA THR A 56 -11.77 3.83 -2.65
C THR A 56 -12.63 2.98 -3.58
N ALA A 57 -12.01 2.10 -4.36
CA ALA A 57 -12.67 1.18 -5.27
C ALA A 57 -12.22 -0.26 -4.99
N GLU A 58 -13.16 -1.18 -5.15
CA GLU A 58 -12.87 -2.60 -4.98
C GLU A 58 -11.96 -3.15 -6.09
N ILE A 59 -11.10 -4.13 -5.81
CA ILE A 59 -11.03 -4.92 -4.56
C ILE A 59 -9.82 -4.57 -3.69
N SER A 60 -8.68 -4.19 -4.30
CA SER A 60 -7.40 -4.02 -3.59
C SER A 60 -7.13 -2.62 -3.06
N GLY A 61 -8.06 -1.68 -3.25
CA GLY A 61 -7.90 -0.26 -2.94
C GLY A 61 -7.97 0.11 -1.46
#